data_AF-A0A7W0V358-F1
#
_entry.id   AF-A0A7W0V358-F1
#
_cell.length_a   1.000
_cell.length_b   1.000
_cell.length_c   1.000
_cell.angle_alpha   90.00
_cell.angle_beta   90.00
_cell.angle_gamma   90.00
#
_symmetry.space_group_name_H-M   'P 1'
#
loop_
_entity.id
_entity.type
_entity.pdbx_description
1 polymer ?
#
loop_
_entity_poly.entity_id
_entity_poly.type
_entity_poly.pdbx_seq_one_letter_code
_entity_poly.pdbx_strand_id
1 'polypeptide(L)' 'MEYLFDFGDQWRFDVRLEKIDPPDARIKKPGILEKRGEAPPQYLNLDEDEW' A
#
# COMPACT_ATOMS: atom_id res chain seq x y z
N MET A 1 11.21 -1.47 8.92
CA MET A 1 11.28 -0.20 8.15
C MET A 1 9.92 0.44 8.27
N GLU A 2 9.83 1.74 8.52
CA GLU A 2 8.53 2.42 8.59
C GLU A 2 8.25 3.09 7.23
N TYR A 3 7.06 2.87 6.70
CA TYR A 3 6.55 3.59 5.53
C TYR A 3 5.40 4.50 5.97
N LEU A 4 5.57 5.81 5.76
CA LEU A 4 4.55 6.82 6.03
C LEU A 4 3.85 7.19 4.70
N PHE A 5 2.54 7.03 4.66
CA PHE A 5 1.68 7.40 3.53
C PHE A 5 0.63 8.41 3.99
N ASP A 6 0.33 9.39 3.12
CA ASP A 6 -0.53 10.53 3.41
C ASP A 6 -0.03 11.38 4.60
N PHE A 7 0.45 12.61 4.35
CA PHE A 7 0.97 13.45 5.44
C PHE A 7 -0.13 14.14 6.26
N GLY A 8 -1.38 14.16 5.79
CA GLY A 8 -2.52 14.61 6.56
C GLY A 8 -2.90 13.57 7.62
N ASP A 9 -3.19 12.35 7.18
CA ASP A 9 -3.64 11.26 8.08
C ASP A 9 -2.50 10.47 8.75
N GLN A 10 -1.28 10.59 8.22
CA GLN A 10 -0.08 9.96 8.75
C GLN A 10 -0.17 8.44 8.88
N TRP A 11 -0.65 7.74 7.85
CA TRP A 11 -0.74 6.28 7.86
C TRP A 11 0.66 5.66 7.91
N ARG A 12 0.97 4.98 9.02
CA ARG A 12 2.26 4.31 9.26
C ARG A 12 2.15 2.81 9.03
N PHE A 13 3.06 2.26 8.25
CA PHE A 13 3.12 0.84 7.94
C PHE A 13 4.48 0.26 8.32
N ASP A 14 4.45 -0.81 9.10
CA ASP A 14 5.63 -1.62 9.38
C ASP A 14 5.94 -2.55 8.21
N VAL A 15 7.01 -2.25 7.50
CA VAL A 15 7.50 -3.07 6.38
C VAL A 15 8.63 -3.97 6.87
N ARG A 16 8.42 -5.28 6.70
CA ARG A 16 9.36 -6.35 7.04
C ARG A 16 9.67 -7.22 5.83
N LEU A 17 10.96 -7.38 5.52
CA LEU A 17 11.42 -8.39 4.56
C LEU A 17 11.39 -9.76 5.24
N GLU A 18 10.53 -10.66 4.78
CA GLU A 18 10.40 -11.99 5.38
C GLU A 18 11.37 -13.00 4.76
N LYS A 19 11.62 -12.90 3.44
CA LYS A 19 12.52 -13.79 2.70
C LYS A 19 12.98 -13.17 1.38
N ILE A 20 14.07 -13.72 0.84
CA ILE A 20 14.54 -13.46 -0.53
C ILE A 20 14.60 -14.81 -1.23
N ASP A 21 13.78 -14.98 -2.26
CA ASP A 21 13.79 -16.19 -3.09
C ASP A 21 14.65 -15.98 -4.36
N PRO A 22 15.14 -17.06 -4.98
CA PRO A 22 15.77 -16.98 -6.30
C PRO A 22 14.80 -16.38 -7.35
N PRO A 23 15.32 -15.73 -8.41
CA PRO A 23 14.49 -15.16 -9.46
C PRO A 23 13.58 -16.21 -10.13
N ASP A 24 12.27 -15.94 -10.18
CA ASP A 24 11.29 -16.76 -10.90
C ASP A 24 10.83 -16.02 -12.16
N ALA A 25 11.20 -16.53 -13.33
CA ALA A 25 10.88 -15.93 -14.63
C ALA A 25 9.37 -15.85 -14.92
N ARG A 26 8.53 -16.57 -14.17
CA ARG A 26 7.06 -16.53 -14.27
C ARG A 26 6.47 -15.31 -13.57
N ILE A 27 7.16 -14.74 -12.58
CA ILE A 27 6.71 -13.55 -11.86
C ILE A 27 6.98 -12.33 -12.76
N LYS A 28 5.92 -11.83 -13.41
CA LYS A 28 6.00 -10.64 -14.27
C LYS A 28 5.70 -9.34 -13.54
N LYS A 29 5.05 -9.42 -12.37
CA LYS A 29 4.65 -8.27 -11.55
C LYS A 29 4.44 -8.72 -10.09
N PRO A 30 4.51 -7.79 -9.12
CA PRO A 30 4.10 -8.06 -7.75
C PRO A 30 2.66 -8.56 -7.69
N GLY A 31 2.38 -9.50 -6.78
CA GLY A 31 1.04 -10.01 -6.50
C GLY A 31 0.72 -9.90 -5.02
N ILE A 32 -0.56 -9.67 -4.71
CA ILE A 32 -1.05 -9.73 -3.33
C ILE A 32 -1.31 -11.21 -3.01
N LEU A 33 -0.56 -11.76 -2.06
CA LEU A 33 -0.72 -13.16 -1.63
C LEU A 33 -1.73 -13.29 -0.48
N GLU A 34 -1.82 -12.27 0.38
CA GLU A 34 -2.69 -12.24 1.54
C GLU A 34 -3.14 -10.80 1.83
N LYS A 35 -4.37 -10.64 2.33
CA LYS A 35 -4.91 -9.37 2.82
C LYS A 35 -5.69 -9.63 4.11
N ARG A 36 -5.53 -8.73 5.09
CA ARG A 36 -6.30 -8.74 6.35
C ARG A 36 -6.88 -7.38 6.62
N GLY A 37 -8.09 -7.36 7.17
CA GLY A 37 -8.84 -6.14 7.43
C GLY A 37 -9.28 -5.41 6.16
N GLU A 38 -9.94 -4.28 6.37
CA GLU A 38 -10.36 -3.37 5.32
C GLU A 38 -9.44 -2.14 5.32
N ALA A 39 -9.12 -1.65 4.12
CA ALA A 39 -8.37 -0.40 4.01
C ALA A 39 -9.29 0.76 4.42
N PRO A 40 -8.77 1.78 5.12
CA PRO A 40 -9.57 2.94 5.45
C PRO A 40 -10.10 3.61 4.17
N PRO A 41 -11.32 4.18 4.20
CA PRO A 41 -11.84 4.92 3.07
C PRO A 41 -10.89 6.08 2.76
N GLN A 42 -10.55 6.24 1.48
CA GLN A 42 -9.85 7.43 1.00
C GLN A 42 -10.85 8.57 0.85
N TYR A 43 -10.39 9.82 0.99
CA TYR A 43 -11.22 11.02 0.86
C TYR A 43 -12.16 10.88 -0.34
N LEU A 44 -13.46 11.12 -0.10
CA LEU A 44 -14.41 11.28 -1.18
C LEU A 44 -13.84 12.34 -2.12
N ASN A 45 -13.80 12.03 -3.41
CA ASN A 45 -13.45 13.00 -4.44
C ASN A 45 -14.55 14.08 -4.42
N LEU A 46 -14.42 15.05 -3.52
CA LEU A 46 -15.13 16.31 -3.61
C LEU A 46 -14.49 16.95 -4.83
N ASP A 47 -15.18 16.79 -5.96
CA ASP A 47 -14.73 17.22 -7.28
C ASP A 47 -14.10 18.61 -7.22
N GLU A 48 -13.12 18.80 -8.08
CA GLU A 48 -12.28 19.97 -8.37
C GLU A 48 -13.08 21.27 -8.70
N ASP A 49 -14.34 21.41 -8.30
CA ASP A 49 -15.34 22.40 -8.75
C ASP A 49 -15.77 23.43 -7.68
N GLU A 50 -14.95 23.70 -6.65
CA GLU A 50 -15.13 24.88 -5.77
C GLU A 50 -13.85 25.74 -5.66
N TRP A 51 -13.29 26.11 -6.81
CA TRP A 51 -12.38 27.27 -6.94
C TRP A 51 -12.88 28.27 -7.98
#